data_AF-A0A4Y9IIV6-F1
#
_entry.id   AF-A0A4Y9IIV6-F1
#
_cell.length_a   1.000
_cell.length_b   1.000
_cell.length_c   1.000
_cell.angle_alpha   90.00
_cell.angle_beta   90.00
_cell.angle_gamma   90.00
#
_symmetry.space_group_name_H-M   'P 1'
#
loop_
_entity.id
_entity.type
_entity.pdbx_description
1 polymer ?
#
loop_
_entity_poly.entity_id
_entity_poly.type
_entity_poly.pdbx_seq_one_letter_code
_entity_poly.pdbx_strand_id
1 'polypeptide(L)'
;VSREFLLSQFTFTELVKDGTISMFVAVLLFLVPAKRKFARILDWSIAKDLPWGILLLFGGGLAVASAITESGLDKWMGKQISSLEGINIILIIFIVTLFVLFLTEITSNTATGTMILPILATIAVGIHIH
;
A
#
# COMPACT_ATOMS: atom_id res chain seq x y z
N VAL A 1 15.21 -23.00 -11.18
CA VAL A 1 15.24 -21.98 -12.27
C VAL A 1 13.95 -21.19 -12.15
N SER A 2 14.02 -19.99 -11.59
CA SER A 2 12.84 -19.16 -11.31
C SER A 2 12.15 -18.75 -12.62
N ARG A 3 10.81 -18.66 -12.60
CA ARG A 3 9.97 -18.17 -13.71
C ARG A 3 10.49 -16.86 -14.34
N GLU A 4 11.12 -16.01 -13.55
CA GLU A 4 11.72 -14.75 -13.99
C GLU A 4 12.93 -14.94 -14.90
N PHE A 5 13.70 -16.01 -14.73
CA PHE A 5 14.90 -16.28 -15.52
C PHE A 5 14.57 -16.77 -16.94
N LEU A 6 13.46 -17.50 -17.12
CA LEU A 6 13.02 -17.98 -18.44
C LEU A 6 12.21 -16.93 -19.21
N LEU A 7 11.48 -16.08 -18.50
CA LEU A 7 10.62 -15.05 -19.11
C LEU A 7 11.37 -13.74 -19.39
N SER A 8 12.62 -13.56 -18.95
CA SER A 8 13.43 -12.38 -19.31
C SER A 8 14.03 -12.44 -20.73
N GLN A 9 13.98 -13.59 -21.41
CA GLN A 9 14.46 -13.74 -22.79
C GLN A 9 13.48 -13.24 -23.86
N PHE A 10 12.22 -12.97 -23.51
CA PHE A 10 11.24 -12.39 -24.43
C PHE A 10 10.89 -10.97 -23.99
N THR A 11 11.18 -9.96 -24.82
CA THR A 11 10.87 -8.53 -24.54
C THR A 11 9.37 -8.27 -24.31
N PHE A 12 8.49 -9.18 -24.74
CA PHE A 12 7.04 -9.08 -24.57
C PHE A 12 6.56 -9.32 -23.13
N THR A 13 7.33 -10.05 -22.31
CA THR A 13 6.91 -10.46 -20.95
C THR A 13 7.25 -9.46 -19.85
N GLU A 14 8.04 -8.41 -20.11
CA GLU A 14 8.24 -7.30 -19.15
C GLU A 14 6.96 -6.49 -18.92
N LEU A 15 6.10 -6.37 -19.94
CA LEU A 15 4.83 -5.65 -19.84
C LEU A 15 3.74 -6.44 -19.10
N VAL A 16 3.89 -7.78 -19.02
CA VAL A 16 2.88 -8.68 -18.47
C VAL A 16 3.17 -8.94 -16.99
N LYS A 17 2.76 -7.99 -16.14
CA LYS A 17 2.77 -8.17 -14.68
C LYS A 17 1.50 -8.88 -14.21
N ASP A 18 1.54 -9.47 -13.02
CA ASP A 18 0.42 -10.20 -12.40
C ASP A 18 -0.88 -9.37 -12.35
N GLY A 19 -0.77 -8.05 -12.16
CA GLY A 19 -1.91 -7.12 -12.20
C GLY A 19 -2.57 -7.01 -13.58
N THR A 20 -1.77 -7.01 -14.65
CA THR A 20 -2.25 -6.96 -16.04
C THR A 20 -3.04 -8.21 -16.38
N ILE A 21 -2.54 -9.39 -15.97
CA ILE A 21 -3.22 -10.68 -16.18
C ILE A 21 -4.56 -10.70 -15.43
N SER A 22 -4.56 -10.25 -14.17
CA SER A 22 -5.76 -10.22 -13.34
C SER A 22 -6.84 -9.28 -13.92
N MET A 23 -6.43 -8.09 -14.39
CA MET A 23 -7.34 -7.13 -15.02
C MET A 23 -7.92 -7.69 -16.33
N PHE A 24 -7.09 -8.34 -17.15
CA PHE A 24 -7.52 -8.96 -18.40
C PHE A 24 -8.54 -10.08 -18.17
N VAL A 25 -8.29 -10.96 -17.20
CA VAL A 25 -9.23 -12.04 -16.83
C VAL A 25 -10.54 -11.45 -16.27
N ALA A 26 -10.49 -10.41 -15.44
CA ALA A 26 -11.67 -9.74 -14.92
C ALA A 26 -12.56 -9.18 -16.05
N VAL A 27 -11.97 -8.48 -17.02
CA VAL A 27 -12.69 -7.97 -18.19
C VAL A 27 -13.29 -9.12 -19.02
N LEU A 28 -12.55 -10.21 -19.22
CA LEU A 28 -13.04 -11.40 -19.91
C LEU A 28 -14.26 -12.01 -19.22
N LEU A 29 -14.26 -12.11 -17.89
CA LEU A 29 -15.39 -12.67 -17.14
C LEU A 29 -16.65 -11.79 -17.20
N PHE A 30 -16.51 -10.49 -17.42
CA PHE A 30 -17.64 -9.58 -17.71
C PHE A 30 -18.15 -9.72 -19.15
N LEU A 31 -17.31 -10.11 -20.11
CA LEU A 31 -17.67 -10.26 -21.53
C LEU A 31 -18.24 -11.65 -21.85
N VAL A 32 -17.74 -12.71 -21.20
CA VAL A 32 -18.11 -14.10 -21.53
C VAL A 32 -19.44 -14.49 -20.88
N PRO A 33 -20.45 -14.94 -21.65
CA PRO A 33 -21.72 -15.41 -21.11
C PRO A 33 -21.60 -16.81 -20.48
N ALA A 34 -22.28 -17.02 -19.37
CA ALA A 34 -22.31 -18.30 -18.67
C ALA A 34 -23.16 -19.34 -19.41
N LYS A 35 -22.59 -20.53 -19.63
CA LYS A 35 -23.16 -21.63 -20.42
C LYS A 35 -24.56 -22.12 -19.99
N ARG A 36 -24.99 -21.86 -18.75
CA ARG A 36 -26.21 -22.46 -18.19
C ARG A 36 -27.46 -21.56 -18.19
N LYS A 37 -27.34 -20.24 -18.37
CA LYS A 37 -28.49 -19.32 -18.22
C LYS A 37 -28.47 -18.05 -19.08
N PHE A 38 -27.58 -17.90 -20.07
CA PHE A 38 -27.44 -16.63 -20.84
C PHE A 38 -27.21 -15.39 -19.96
N ALA A 39 -26.74 -15.57 -18.72
CA ALA A 39 -26.31 -14.48 -17.83
C ALA A 39 -24.78 -14.34 -17.90
N ARG A 40 -24.24 -13.14 -17.70
CA ARG A 40 -22.78 -12.93 -17.60
C ARG A 40 -22.22 -13.68 -16.39
N ILE A 41 -20.95 -14.11 -16.46
CA ILE A 41 -20.29 -14.79 -15.32
C ILE A 41 -20.12 -13.81 -14.15
N LEU A 42 -19.72 -12.58 -14.46
CA LEU A 42 -19.68 -11.46 -13.53
C LEU A 42 -20.69 -10.38 -13.98
N ASP A 43 -21.53 -9.94 -13.05
CA ASP A 43 -22.45 -8.83 -13.24
C ASP A 43 -22.09 -7.67 -12.31
N TRP A 44 -22.54 -6.47 -12.68
CA TRP A 44 -22.26 -5.24 -11.93
C TRP A 44 -22.77 -5.28 -10.47
N SER A 45 -23.72 -6.16 -10.16
CA SER A 45 -24.15 -6.42 -8.78
C SER A 45 -22.97 -6.85 -7.89
N ILE A 46 -22.08 -7.71 -8.40
CA ILE A 46 -20.91 -8.20 -7.65
C ILE A 46 -19.89 -7.08 -7.44
N ALA A 47 -19.74 -6.17 -8.41
CA ALA A 47 -18.85 -5.03 -8.28
C ALA A 47 -19.28 -4.06 -7.16
N LYS A 48 -20.58 -4.00 -6.81
CA LYS A 48 -21.07 -3.17 -5.70
C LYS A 48 -20.66 -3.69 -4.33
N ASP A 49 -20.47 -5.00 -4.20
CA ASP A 49 -20.06 -5.65 -2.94
C ASP A 49 -18.54 -5.54 -2.69
N LEU A 50 -17.78 -5.01 -3.66
CA LEU A 50 -16.35 -4.76 -3.48
C LEU A 50 -16.12 -3.66 -2.43
N PRO A 51 -15.09 -3.79 -1.58
CA PRO A 51 -14.80 -2.82 -0.53
C PRO A 51 -14.10 -1.58 -1.09
N TRP A 52 -14.82 -0.76 -1.86
CA TRP A 52 -14.31 0.46 -2.49
C TRP A 52 -13.66 1.44 -1.51
N GLY A 53 -14.17 1.50 -0.27
CA GLY A 53 -13.58 2.32 0.78
C GLY A 53 -12.13 1.93 1.11
N ILE A 54 -11.80 0.63 1.08
CA ILE A 54 -10.44 0.15 1.34
C ILE A 54 -9.51 0.50 0.17
N LEU A 55 -10.00 0.36 -1.07
CA LEU A 55 -9.25 0.75 -2.27
C LEU A 55 -8.92 2.25 -2.28
N LEU A 56 -9.92 3.08 -1.94
CA LEU A 56 -9.73 4.53 -1.80
C LEU A 56 -8.79 4.89 -0.65
N LEU A 57 -8.85 4.17 0.48
CA LEU A 57 -7.95 4.37 1.61
C LEU A 57 -6.49 4.09 1.23
N PHE A 58 -6.22 3.00 0.50
CA PHE A 58 -4.88 2.71 -0.01
C PHE A 58 -4.41 3.75 -1.03
N GLY A 59 -5.27 4.14 -1.97
CA GLY A 59 -4.95 5.19 -2.94
C GLY A 59 -4.64 6.53 -2.27
N GLY A 60 -5.43 6.91 -1.25
CA GLY A 60 -5.20 8.10 -0.43
C GLY A 60 -3.90 8.02 0.36
N GLY A 61 -3.58 6.87 0.96
CA GLY A 61 -2.31 6.65 1.67
C GLY A 61 -1.08 6.80 0.76
N LEU A 62 -1.14 6.23 -0.45
CA LEU A 62 -0.08 6.38 -1.46
C LEU A 62 0.05 7.83 -1.94
N ALA A 63 -1.07 8.53 -2.16
CA ALA A 63 -1.06 9.94 -2.55
C ALA A 63 -0.45 10.83 -1.46
N VAL A 64 -0.81 10.60 -0.18
CA VAL A 64 -0.22 11.31 0.97
C VAL A 64 1.28 11.01 1.08
N ALA A 65 1.69 9.76 0.95
CA ALA A 65 3.11 9.40 0.96
C ALA A 65 3.89 10.11 -0.15
N SER A 66 3.35 10.14 -1.38
CA SER A 66 3.94 10.89 -2.49
C SER A 66 4.01 12.38 -2.20
N ALA A 67 2.95 12.98 -1.64
CA ALA A 67 2.90 14.39 -1.30
C ALA A 67 3.93 14.76 -0.20
N ILE A 68 4.16 13.87 0.77
CA ILE A 68 5.19 14.06 1.81
C ILE A 68 6.58 14.15 1.18
N THR A 69 6.90 13.27 0.23
CA THR A 69 8.19 13.27 -0.47
C THR A 69 8.33 14.45 -1.43
N GLU A 70 7.28 14.76 -2.19
CA GLU A 70 7.29 15.84 -3.20
C GLU A 70 7.35 17.23 -2.54
N SER A 71 6.68 17.41 -1.40
CA SER A 71 6.77 18.65 -0.61
C SER A 71 8.10 18.82 0.12
N GLY A 72 8.92 17.78 0.21
CA GLY A 72 10.15 17.77 1.01
C GLY A 72 9.89 17.75 2.52
N LEU A 73 8.67 17.45 2.95
CA LEU A 73 8.29 17.35 4.36
C LEU A 73 9.05 16.21 5.04
N ASP A 74 9.29 15.11 4.33
CA ASP A 74 10.16 14.01 4.77
C ASP A 74 11.56 14.49 5.22
N LYS A 75 12.21 15.34 4.42
CA LYS A 75 13.54 15.90 4.73
C LYS A 75 13.49 16.86 5.91
N TRP A 76 12.45 17.70 5.96
CA TRP A 76 12.26 18.62 7.09
C TRP A 76 12.03 17.86 8.39
N MET A 77 11.16 16.85 8.38
CA MET A 77 10.91 15.95 9.53
C MET A 77 12.18 15.21 9.92
N GLY A 78 12.91 14.66 8.95
CA GLY A 78 14.20 14.00 9.17
C GLY A 78 15.16 14.90 9.93
N LYS A 79 15.31 16.17 9.51
CA LYS A 79 16.19 17.15 10.20
C LYS A 79 15.75 17.45 11.63
N GLN A 80 14.44 17.54 11.90
CA GLN A 80 13.93 17.72 13.27
C GLN A 80 14.23 16.48 14.11
N ILE A 81 14.09 15.28 13.53
CA ILE A 81 14.31 14.01 14.22
C ILE A 81 15.81 13.73 14.41
N SER A 82 16.70 14.20 13.53
CA SER A 82 18.14 14.09 13.73
C SER A 82 18.62 14.83 15.00
N SER A 83 17.85 15.79 15.53
CA SER A 83 18.13 16.36 16.86
C SER A 83 17.97 15.37 18.02
N LEU A 84 17.30 14.23 17.78
CA LEU A 84 17.20 13.10 18.68
C LEU A 84 18.34 12.07 18.49
N GLU A 85 19.30 12.30 17.56
CA GLU A 85 20.51 11.46 17.46
C GLU A 85 21.24 11.41 18.81
N GLY A 86 21.31 10.22 19.39
CA GLY A 86 21.87 9.97 20.73
C GLY A 86 20.88 9.45 21.75
N ILE A 87 19.56 9.49 21.46
CA ILE A 87 18.55 8.81 22.28
C ILE A 87 18.57 7.30 21.98
N ASN A 88 18.42 6.48 23.03
CA ASN A 88 18.37 5.03 22.90
C ASN A 88 17.20 4.60 22.00
N ILE A 89 17.50 3.86 20.91
CA ILE A 89 16.52 3.36 19.94
C ILE A 89 15.36 2.58 20.60
N ILE A 90 15.64 1.86 21.68
CA ILE A 90 14.63 1.10 22.43
C ILE A 90 13.57 2.05 23.01
N LEU A 91 13.99 3.23 23.46
CA LEU A 91 13.10 4.25 24.02
C LEU A 91 12.21 4.86 22.93
N ILE A 92 12.76 5.10 21.73
CA ILE A 92 12.02 5.60 20.57
C ILE A 92 10.95 4.58 20.17
N ILE A 93 11.33 3.31 20.02
CA ILE A 93 10.40 2.23 19.69
C ILE A 93 9.29 2.12 20.74
N PHE A 94 9.64 2.22 22.03
CA PHE A 94 8.67 2.14 23.12
C PHE A 94 7.64 3.28 23.05
N ILE A 95 8.09 4.53 22.87
CA ILE A 95 7.20 5.71 22.77
C ILE A 95 6.30 5.59 21.55
N VAL A 96 6.86 5.25 20.39
CA VAL A 96 6.11 5.09 19.13
C VAL A 96 5.07 3.99 19.28
N THR A 97 5.43 2.85 19.86
CA THR A 97 4.51 1.73 20.07
C THR A 97 3.37 2.13 21.00
N LEU A 98 3.66 2.83 22.10
CA LEU A 98 2.67 3.29 23.05
C LEU A 98 1.70 4.32 22.44
N PHE A 99 2.22 5.21 21.60
CA PHE A 99 1.41 6.15 20.82
C PHE A 99 0.50 5.44 19.81
N VAL A 100 1.03 4.45 19.08
CA VAL A 100 0.25 3.63 18.13
C VAL A 100 -0.86 2.88 18.84
N LEU A 101 -0.55 2.24 19.99
CA LEU A 101 -1.52 1.49 20.78
C LEU A 101 -2.70 2.37 21.23
N PHE A 102 -2.41 3.58 21.71
CA PHE A 102 -3.44 4.53 22.07
C PHE A 102 -4.29 4.98 20.86
N LEU A 103 -3.65 5.24 19.72
CA LEU A 103 -4.39 5.56 18.49
C LEU A 103 -5.27 4.41 18.00
N THR A 104 -4.84 3.15 18.15
CA THR A 104 -5.65 1.98 17.78
C THR A 104 -6.86 1.75 18.68
N GLU A 105 -6.91 2.29 19.90
CA GLU A 105 -8.11 2.20 20.74
C GLU A 105 -9.21 3.18 20.29
N ILE A 106 -8.82 4.31 19.70
CA ILE A 106 -9.75 5.38 19.29
C ILE A 106 -10.11 5.25 17.80
N THR A 107 -9.26 4.60 17.01
CA THR A 107 -9.36 4.54 15.55
C THR A 107 -9.37 3.08 15.07
N SER A 108 -10.09 2.79 13.98
CA SER A 108 -10.06 1.46 13.35
C SER A 108 -8.62 1.05 13.00
N ASN A 109 -8.23 -0.18 13.34
CA ASN A 109 -6.88 -0.73 13.07
C ASN A 109 -6.39 -0.51 11.63
N THR A 110 -7.29 -0.53 10.64
CA THR A 110 -6.93 -0.31 9.23
C THR A 110 -6.63 1.16 8.92
N ALA A 111 -7.36 2.09 9.55
CA ALA A 111 -7.12 3.52 9.43
C ALA A 111 -5.85 3.94 10.17
N THR A 112 -5.60 3.36 11.35
CA THR A 112 -4.37 3.63 12.11
C THR A 112 -3.14 3.18 11.34
N GLY A 113 -3.14 1.97 10.76
CA GLY A 113 -2.01 1.47 9.97
C GLY A 113 -1.68 2.35 8.76
N THR A 114 -2.71 2.81 8.04
CA THR A 114 -2.52 3.66 6.83
C THR A 114 -2.04 5.06 7.16
N MET A 115 -2.40 5.63 8.32
CA MET A 115 -1.89 6.93 8.79
C MET A 115 -0.47 6.86 9.37
N ILE A 116 -0.15 5.78 10.08
CA ILE A 116 1.11 5.66 10.83
C ILE A 116 2.27 5.22 9.94
N LEU A 117 2.03 4.37 8.93
CA LEU A 117 3.10 3.86 8.05
C LEU A 117 3.99 4.96 7.44
N PRO A 118 3.44 6.05 6.86
CA PRO A 118 4.27 7.15 6.34
C PRO A 118 5.13 7.82 7.41
N ILE A 119 4.61 7.95 8.64
CA ILE A 119 5.31 8.60 9.76
C ILE A 119 6.46 7.71 10.26
N LEU A 120 6.25 6.39 10.34
CA LEU A 120 7.31 5.46 10.70
C LEU A 120 8.42 5.45 9.64
N ALA A 121 8.06 5.50 8.36
CA ALA A 121 9.01 5.58 7.27
C ALA A 121 9.89 6.85 7.35
N THR A 122 9.30 8.01 7.65
CA THR A 122 10.08 9.25 7.82
C THR A 122 10.96 9.23 9.07
N ILE A 123 10.49 8.65 10.18
CA ILE A 123 11.30 8.48 11.39
C ILE A 123 12.51 7.60 11.08
N ALA A 124 12.31 6.41 10.49
CA ALA A 124 13.36 5.45 10.17
C ALA A 124 14.47 6.08 9.30
N VAL A 125 14.08 6.82 8.26
CA VAL A 125 15.01 7.58 7.42
C VAL A 125 15.75 8.66 8.21
N GLY A 126 15.06 9.38 9.10
CA GLY A 126 15.64 10.46 9.91
C GLY A 126 16.66 10.03 10.96
N ILE A 127 16.56 8.78 11.45
CA ILE A 127 17.51 8.18 12.42
C ILE A 127 18.53 7.24 11.75
N HIS A 128 18.58 7.20 10.41
CA HIS A 128 19.49 6.36 9.62
C HIS A 128 19.38 4.85 9.92
N ILE A 129 18.18 4.37 10.26
CA ILE A 129 17.92 2.95 10.49
C ILE A 129 17.13 2.44 9.29
N HIS A 130 17.81 1.66 8.43
CA HIS A 130 17.25 1.09 7.20
C HIS A 130 16.55 -0.24 7.47
#